data_AF-A0A2N2Z719-F1
#
_entry.id   AF-A0A2N2Z719-F1
#
_cell.length_a   1.000
_cell.length_b   1.000
_cell.length_c   1.000
_cell.angle_alpha   90.00
_cell.angle_beta   90.00
_cell.angle_gamma   90.00
#
_symmetry.space_group_name_H-M   'P 1'
#
loop_
_entity.id
_entity.type
_entity.pdbx_description
1 polymer ?
#
loop_
_entity_poly.entity_id
_entity_poly.type
_entity_poly.pdbx_seq_one_letter_code
_entity_poly.pdbx_strand_id
1 'polypeptide(L)'
;MENDSKKTDICCPPFNPTNWDEKSYEWHNKPFIKDKVLTIFYMPIGFGKVMKRLDQKVRDADANIPDWLCLSDHTSSWNMNLYLAVDKDIPNA
;
A
#
# COMPACT_ATOMS: atom_id res chain seq x y z
N MET A 1 24.15 -7.57 -15.68
CA MET A 1 25.15 -7.85 -14.64
C MET A 1 24.39 -7.90 -13.34
N GLU A 2 23.93 -9.11 -12.96
CA GLU A 2 23.36 -9.38 -11.65
C GLU A 2 24.30 -8.91 -10.54
N ASN A 3 23.80 -8.08 -9.63
CA ASN A 3 24.38 -7.96 -8.30
C ASN A 3 23.46 -8.69 -7.34
N ASP A 4 23.76 -9.97 -7.19
CA ASP A 4 23.32 -10.84 -6.10
C ASP A 4 23.83 -10.22 -4.79
N SER A 5 22.96 -9.45 -4.13
CA SER A 5 23.23 -8.88 -2.82
C SER A 5 23.36 -10.02 -1.83
N LYS A 6 24.59 -10.35 -1.41
CA LYS A 6 24.90 -11.19 -0.25
C LYS A 6 23.91 -10.89 0.88
N LYS A 7 22.92 -11.76 1.09
CA LYS A 7 22.00 -11.68 2.21
C LYS A 7 22.79 -12.07 3.46
N THR A 8 23.25 -11.09 4.21
CA THR A 8 23.48 -11.31 5.63
C THR A 8 22.11 -11.57 6.26
N ASP A 9 21.97 -12.64 7.04
CA ASP A 9 20.72 -13.04 7.71
C ASP A 9 20.34 -12.06 8.83
N ILE A 10 20.06 -10.81 8.48
CA ILE A 10 19.54 -9.79 9.38
C ILE A 10 18.03 -9.68 9.18
N CYS A 11 17.29 -9.77 10.29
CA CYS A 11 15.82 -9.78 10.31
C CYS A 11 15.19 -8.57 9.58
N CYS A 12 15.88 -7.42 9.60
CA CYS A 12 15.50 -6.22 8.87
C CYS A 12 16.74 -5.59 8.23
N PRO A 13 16.99 -5.80 6.93
CA PRO A 13 18.08 -5.12 6.25
C PRO A 13 17.82 -3.61 6.18
N PRO A 14 18.88 -2.79 6.06
CA PRO A 14 18.74 -1.36 5.83
C PRO A 14 17.84 -1.09 4.63
N PHE A 15 16.95 -0.12 4.75
CA PHE A 15 16.09 0.29 3.65
C PHE A 15 16.94 0.84 2.50
N ASN A 16 16.74 0.32 1.29
CA ASN A 16 17.39 0.83 0.08
C ASN A 16 16.44 1.77 -0.68
N PRO A 17 16.68 3.10 -0.65
CA PRO A 17 15.80 4.07 -1.27
C PRO A 17 16.00 4.20 -2.79
N THR A 18 16.96 3.51 -3.42
CA THR A 18 17.28 3.68 -4.86
C THR A 18 16.09 3.52 -5.79
N ASN A 19 15.07 2.74 -5.41
CA ASN A 19 13.85 2.57 -6.18
C ASN A 19 12.82 3.69 -5.98
N TRP A 20 13.03 4.64 -5.08
CA TRP A 20 12.01 5.64 -4.72
C TRP A 20 12.56 7.07 -4.71
N ASP A 21 13.85 7.23 -4.43
CA ASP A 21 14.51 8.53 -4.28
C ASP A 21 14.48 9.34 -5.59
N GLU A 22 13.95 10.56 -5.51
CA GLU A 22 13.78 11.49 -6.64
C GLU A 22 13.13 10.91 -7.91
N LYS A 23 12.34 9.84 -7.78
CA LYS A 23 11.64 9.20 -8.89
C LYS A 23 10.17 9.59 -8.93
N SER A 24 9.70 9.98 -10.10
CA SER A 24 8.28 10.09 -10.41
C SER A 24 7.77 8.80 -11.03
N TYR A 25 6.57 8.40 -10.63
CA TYR A 25 5.86 7.25 -11.18
C TYR A 25 4.54 7.71 -11.77
N GLU A 26 4.33 7.43 -13.05
CA GLU A 26 3.05 7.63 -13.72
C GLU A 26 2.43 6.27 -14.01
N TRP A 27 1.23 6.05 -13.48
CA TRP A 27 0.47 4.83 -13.72
C TRP A 27 -0.75 5.13 -14.58
N HIS A 28 -1.01 4.26 -15.56
CA HIS A 28 -2.21 4.31 -16.37
C HIS A 28 -3.08 3.10 -16.05
N ASN A 29 -4.30 3.36 -15.55
CA ASN A 29 -5.29 2.33 -15.22
C ASN A 29 -4.77 1.23 -14.28
N LYS A 30 -3.89 1.58 -13.34
CA LYS A 30 -3.45 0.62 -12.31
C LYS A 30 -4.62 0.33 -11.36
N PRO A 31 -4.91 -0.94 -11.06
CA PRO A 31 -6.05 -1.30 -10.22
C PRO A 31 -5.71 -1.02 -8.75
N PHE A 32 -6.65 -0.38 -8.05
CA PHE A 32 -6.57 -0.09 -6.63
C PHE A 32 -7.90 -0.44 -5.96
N ILE A 33 -7.83 -1.02 -4.77
CA ILE A 33 -8.99 -1.10 -3.89
C ILE A 33 -8.99 0.06 -2.90
N LYS A 34 -10.18 0.54 -2.54
CA LYS A 34 -10.34 1.77 -1.76
C LYS A 34 -10.98 1.49 -0.40
N ASP A 35 -10.43 2.11 0.65
CA ASP A 35 -11.08 2.13 1.95
C ASP A 35 -10.90 3.49 2.64
N LYS A 36 -11.63 3.70 3.73
CA LYS A 36 -11.63 4.93 4.51
C LYS A 36 -11.12 4.68 5.92
N VAL A 37 -10.28 5.59 6.38
CA VAL A 37 -9.78 5.68 7.74
C VAL A 37 -10.35 6.95 8.37
N LEU A 38 -10.96 6.79 9.54
CA LEU A 38 -11.34 7.93 10.37
C LEU A 38 -10.06 8.61 10.86
N THR A 39 -9.96 9.92 10.66
CA THR A 39 -8.88 10.71 11.25
C THR A 39 -9.42 11.65 12.30
N ILE A 40 -8.55 12.09 13.22
CA ILE A 40 -8.81 13.22 14.11
C ILE A 40 -7.65 14.17 13.93
N PHE A 41 -7.90 15.38 13.43
CA PHE A 41 -6.85 16.33 13.04
C PHE A 41 -5.75 15.69 12.17
N TYR A 42 -6.17 14.97 11.13
CA TYR A 42 -5.29 14.24 10.20
C TYR A 42 -4.51 13.05 10.82
N MET A 43 -4.66 12.77 12.12
CA MET A 43 -4.11 11.57 12.74
C MET A 43 -5.04 10.37 12.49
N PRO A 44 -4.57 9.27 11.85
CA PRO A 44 -5.41 8.12 11.55
C PRO A 44 -5.73 7.31 12.80
N ILE A 45 -7.01 7.11 13.07
CA ILE A 45 -7.51 6.31 14.18
C ILE A 45 -7.89 4.92 13.68
N GLY A 46 -7.30 3.88 14.28
CA GLY A 46 -7.63 2.49 13.94
C GLY A 46 -7.10 2.03 12.58
N PHE A 47 -6.04 2.66 12.06
CA PHE A 47 -5.43 2.35 10.76
C PHE A 47 -5.19 0.85 10.56
N GLY A 48 -4.61 0.16 11.55
CA GLY A 48 -4.34 -1.27 11.46
C GLY A 48 -5.58 -2.14 11.25
N LYS A 49 -6.74 -1.73 11.78
CA LYS A 49 -8.01 -2.43 11.54
C LYS A 49 -8.46 -2.28 10.08
N VAL A 50 -8.29 -1.09 9.51
CA VAL A 50 -8.60 -0.81 8.10
C VAL A 50 -7.67 -1.59 7.18
N MET A 51 -6.37 -1.64 7.48
CA MET A 51 -5.41 -2.46 6.72
C MET A 51 -5.75 -3.95 6.77
N LYS A 52 -6.16 -4.49 7.92
CA LYS A 52 -6.64 -5.88 8.02
C LYS A 52 -7.89 -6.13 7.16
N ARG A 53 -8.81 -5.17 7.11
CA ARG A 53 -10.01 -5.27 6.27
C ARG A 53 -9.66 -5.23 4.79
N LEU A 54 -8.72 -4.38 4.38
CA LEU A 54 -8.18 -4.33 3.02
C LEU A 54 -7.50 -5.64 2.64
N ASP A 55 -6.60 -6.16 3.47
CA ASP A 55 -5.93 -7.45 3.26
C ASP A 55 -6.94 -8.60 3.14
N GLN A 56 -8.00 -8.61 3.96
CA GLN A 56 -9.06 -9.60 3.83
C GLN A 56 -9.77 -9.52 2.47
N LYS A 57 -10.13 -8.32 1.98
CA LYS A 57 -10.74 -8.14 0.66
C LYS A 57 -9.84 -8.68 -0.47
N VAL A 58 -8.53 -8.45 -0.37
CA VAL A 58 -7.55 -8.97 -1.35
C VAL A 58 -7.51 -10.49 -1.32
N ARG A 59 -7.45 -11.09 -0.12
CA ARG A 59 -7.42 -12.55 0.06
C ARG A 59 -8.70 -13.22 -0.41
N ASP A 60 -9.86 -12.66 -0.08
CA ASP A 60 -11.17 -13.19 -0.47
C ASP A 60 -11.35 -13.20 -2.00
N ALA A 61 -10.67 -12.30 -2.70
CA ALA A 61 -10.67 -12.21 -4.14
C ALA A 61 -9.55 -13.00 -4.83
N ASP A 62 -8.71 -13.73 -4.08
CA ASP A 62 -7.52 -14.44 -4.59
C ASP A 62 -6.60 -13.50 -5.41
N ALA A 63 -6.40 -12.28 -4.91
CA ALA A 63 -5.58 -11.24 -5.53
C ALA A 63 -4.26 -11.08 -4.76
N ASN A 64 -3.28 -10.41 -5.39
CA ASN A 64 -1.98 -10.12 -4.79
C ASN A 64 -1.67 -8.63 -4.73
N ILE A 65 -0.70 -8.28 -3.89
CA ILE A 65 -0.18 -6.92 -3.68
C ILE A 65 1.29 -6.90 -4.13
N PRO A 66 1.58 -6.94 -5.43
CA PRO A 66 2.94 -7.19 -5.94
C PRO A 66 3.94 -6.10 -5.51
N ASP A 67 3.50 -4.85 -5.48
CA ASP A 67 4.37 -3.70 -5.20
C ASP A 67 4.40 -3.31 -3.73
N TRP A 68 3.60 -3.97 -2.88
CA TRP A 68 3.38 -3.57 -1.49
C TRP A 68 3.05 -2.07 -1.33
N LEU A 69 2.39 -1.50 -2.33
CA LEU A 69 2.10 -0.07 -2.43
C LEU A 69 0.72 0.26 -1.88
N CYS A 70 0.68 1.18 -0.92
CA CYS A 70 -0.55 1.76 -0.39
C CYS A 70 -0.41 3.29 -0.39
N LEU A 71 -1.38 3.99 -0.98
CA LEU A 71 -1.42 5.45 -1.03
C LEU A 71 -2.47 5.96 -0.04
N SER A 72 -2.13 7.02 0.68
CA SER A 72 -3.00 7.71 1.62
C SER A 72 -3.33 9.11 1.13
N ASP A 73 -4.63 9.42 1.06
CA ASP A 73 -5.14 10.72 0.63
C ASP A 73 -6.03 11.31 1.73
N HIS A 74 -5.55 12.39 2.36
CA HIS A 74 -6.29 13.11 3.38
C HIS A 74 -7.31 14.06 2.76
N THR A 75 -8.56 13.61 2.67
CA THR A 75 -9.66 14.43 2.15
C THR A 75 -10.19 15.46 3.13
N SER A 76 -10.00 15.26 4.43
CA SER A 76 -10.36 16.22 5.49
C SER A 76 -9.63 15.90 6.79
N SER A 77 -9.81 16.75 7.81
CA SER A 77 -9.35 16.48 9.18
C SER A 77 -9.96 15.22 9.79
N TRP A 78 -11.07 14.73 9.23
CA TRP A 78 -11.85 13.60 9.74
C TRP A 78 -11.82 12.35 8.86
N ASN A 79 -11.29 12.43 7.64
CA ASN A 79 -11.29 11.31 6.71
C ASN A 79 -10.02 11.25 5.87
N MET A 80 -9.47 10.04 5.79
CA MET A 80 -8.39 9.67 4.89
C MET A 80 -8.83 8.48 4.03
N ASN A 81 -8.66 8.59 2.72
CA ASN A 81 -8.83 7.49 1.80
C ASN A 81 -7.52 6.70 1.71
N LEU A 82 -7.62 5.38 1.65
CA LEU A 82 -6.53 4.48 1.35
C LEU A 82 -6.77 3.84 -0.01
N TYR A 83 -5.71 3.73 -0.80
CA TYR A 83 -5.70 3.05 -2.09
C TYR A 83 -4.60 1.98 -2.05
N LEU A 84 -5.00 0.71 -2.00
CA LEU A 84 -4.07 -0.41 -2.00
C LEU A 84 -3.94 -0.95 -3.42
N ALA A 85 -2.71 -0.97 -3.95
CA ALA A 85 -2.43 -1.49 -5.28
C ALA A 85 -2.62 -3.01 -5.31
N VAL A 86 -3.34 -3.51 -6.30
CA VAL A 86 -3.60 -4.93 -6.50
C VAL A 86 -3.15 -5.37 -7.90
N ASP A 87 -3.13 -6.67 -8.16
CA ASP A 87 -2.77 -7.25 -9.48
C ASP A 87 -3.96 -7.34 -10.45
N LYS A 88 -5.20 -7.33 -9.92
CA LYS A 88 -6.44 -7.40 -10.70
C LYS A 88 -7.56 -6.57 -10.06
N ASP A 89 -8.54 -6.19 -10.87
CA ASP A 89 -9.74 -5.52 -10.37
C ASP A 89 -10.55 -6.46 -9.48
N ILE A 90 -10.92 -5.96 -8.29
CA ILE A 90 -11.73 -6.69 -7.32
C ILE A 90 -13.12 -6.06 -7.28
N PRO A 91 -14.17 -6.76 -7.73
CA PRO A 91 -15.54 -6.24 -7.68
C PRO A 91 -15.96 -5.94 -6.23
N ASN A 92 -16.55 -4.76 -6.00
CA ASN A 92 -17.06 -4.31 -4.70
C ASN A 92 -16.00 -4.05 -3.59
N ALA A 93 -14.73 -3.85 -3.93
CA ALA A 93 -13.65 -3.64 -2.97
C ALA A 93 -13.18 -2.20 -2.80
#